data_AF-A0A661DBY9-F1
#
_entry.id   AF-A0A661DBY9-F1
#
_cell.length_a   1.000
_cell.length_b   1.000
_cell.length_c   1.000
_cell.angle_alpha   90.00
_cell.angle_beta   90.00
_cell.angle_gamma   90.00
#
_symmetry.space_group_name_H-M   'P 1'
#
loop_
_entity.id
_entity.type
_entity.pdbx_description
1 polymer ?
#
loop_
_entity_poly.entity_id
_entity_poly.type
_entity_poly.pdbx_seq_one_letter_code
_entity_poly.pdbx_strand_id
1 'polypeptide(L)' 'MKCKLYTCIDHDVMYPVSGASIVIAENIDRAYDLLNEALEQIGLQGNDKDPYTLLEVHDCKIKTKTPRAIILNNGNY' A
#
# COMPACT_ATOMS: atom_id res chain seq x y z
N MET A 1 18.22 -8.42 -0.66
CA MET A 1 16.96 -8.90 -0.05
C MET A 1 15.94 -9.18 -1.13
N LYS A 2 15.04 -10.16 -0.92
CA LYS A 2 13.95 -10.50 -1.85
C LYS A 2 12.70 -9.75 -1.40
N CYS A 3 12.18 -8.84 -2.23
CA CYS A 3 10.93 -8.14 -1.95
C CYS A 3 9.73 -9.00 -2.37
N LYS A 4 8.59 -8.76 -1.72
CA LYS A 4 7.26 -9.29 -1.99
C LYS A 4 6.34 -8.16 -2.43
N LEU A 5 5.27 -8.51 -3.14
CA LEU A 5 4.23 -7.58 -3.53
C LEU A 5 3.08 -7.67 -2.53
N TYR A 6 2.59 -6.51 -2.10
CA TYR A 6 1.38 -6.35 -1.30
C TYR A 6 0.42 -5.41 -2.01
N THR A 7 -0.87 -5.56 -1.75
CA THR A 7 -1.90 -4.63 -2.22
C THR A 7 -2.83 -4.28 -1.08
N CYS A 8 -3.25 -3.01 -1.03
CA CYS A 8 -4.28 -2.54 -0.12
C CYS A 8 -5.66 -2.78 -0.74
N ILE A 9 -6.59 -3.36 0.02
CA ILE A 9 -7.91 -3.77 -0.49
C ILE A 9 -9.08 -2.96 0.06
N ASP A 10 -8.83 -2.14 1.07
CA ASP A 10 -9.84 -1.50 1.92
C ASP A 10 -9.26 -0.22 2.54
N HIS A 11 -8.69 0.66 1.70
CA HIS A 11 -8.30 2.01 2.13
C HIS A 11 -9.44 2.63 2.93
N ASP A 12 -9.19 3.01 4.18
CA ASP A 12 -10.23 3.40 5.14
C ASP A 12 -10.83 4.79 4.90
N VAL A 13 -11.06 5.17 3.64
CA VAL A 13 -11.72 6.43 3.28
C VAL A 13 -12.70 6.17 2.14
N MET A 14 -13.89 5.74 2.54
CA MET A 14 -15.11 5.62 1.73
C MET A 14 -15.08 4.60 0.58
N TYR A 15 -15.99 3.63 0.66
CA TYR A 15 -16.45 2.90 -0.51
C TYR A 15 -17.23 3.85 -1.44
N PRO A 16 -16.94 3.94 -2.75
CA PRO A 16 -15.92 3.18 -3.47
C PRO A 16 -14.51 3.74 -3.20
N VAL A 17 -13.60 2.88 -2.74
CA VAL A 17 -12.21 3.21 -2.52
C VAL A 17 -11.56 3.53 -3.85
N SER A 18 -11.56 4.80 -4.23
CA SER A 18 -10.86 5.30 -5.41
C SER A 18 -9.34 5.31 -5.24
N GLY A 19 -8.84 4.75 -4.12
CA GLY A 19 -7.44 4.44 -3.85
C GLY A 19 -7.09 2.99 -4.20
N ALA A 20 -6.13 2.77 -5.09
CA ALA A 20 -5.53 1.44 -5.31
C ALA A 20 -4.03 1.52 -5.08
N SER A 21 -3.53 0.74 -4.11
CA SER A 21 -2.10 0.77 -3.75
C SER A 21 -1.43 -0.57 -3.97
N ILE A 22 -0.24 -0.49 -4.56
CA ILE A 22 0.68 -1.61 -4.73
C ILE A 22 1.93 -1.29 -3.90
N VAL A 23 2.28 -2.15 -2.96
CA VAL A 23 3.45 -1.97 -2.11
C VAL A 23 4.44 -3.09 -2.35
N ILE A 24 5.68 -2.74 -2.60
CA ILE A 24 6.79 -3.69 -2.74
C ILE A 24 7.64 -3.55 -1.49
N ALA A 25 7.73 -4.60 -0.68
CA ALA A 25 8.44 -4.58 0.60
C ALA A 25 9.00 -5.95 0.96
N GLU A 26 9.93 -6.00 1.91
CA GLU A 26 10.55 -7.26 2.34
C GLU A 26 9.63 -8.14 3.20
N ASN A 27 8.75 -7.52 3.97
CA ASN A 27 7.77 -8.15 4.84
C ASN A 27 6.53 -7.25 4.95
N ILE A 28 5.50 -7.71 5.65
CA ILE A 28 4.23 -7.00 5.77
C ILE A 28 4.36 -5.73 6.62
N ASP A 29 5.17 -5.76 7.69
CA ASP A 29 5.39 -4.60 8.57
C ASP A 29 6.01 -3.43 7.78
N ARG A 30 7.03 -3.71 6.96
CA ARG A 30 7.64 -2.68 6.11
C ARG A 30 6.69 -2.20 5.00
N ALA A 31 5.77 -3.05 4.56
CA ALA A 31 4.75 -2.65 3.59
C ALA A 31 3.78 -1.63 4.20
N TYR A 32 3.41 -1.79 5.47
CA TYR A 32 2.62 -0.81 6.21
C TYR A 32 3.35 0.52 6.36
N ASP A 33 4.61 0.51 6.77
CA ASP A 33 5.42 1.74 6.88
C ASP A 33 5.47 2.49 5.54
N LEU A 34 5.79 1.80 4.45
CA LEU A 34 5.92 2.40 3.12
C LEU A 34 4.60 2.97 2.60
N LEU A 35 3.48 2.33 2.94
CA LEU A 35 2.17 2.84 2.54
C LEU A 35 1.77 4.05 3.39
N ASN A 36 2.01 4.05 4.69
CA ASN A 36 1.80 5.22 5.55
C ASN A 36 2.65 6.41 5.09
N GLU A 37 3.94 6.20 4.84
CA GLU A 37 4.84 7.23 4.29
C GLU A 37 4.29 7.81 2.97
N ALA A 38 3.76 6.96 2.08
CA ALA A 38 3.21 7.39 0.80
C ALA A 38 1.86 8.13 0.93
N LEU A 39 1.00 7.70 1.86
CA LEU A 39 -0.28 8.36 2.16
C LEU A 39 -0.04 9.75 2.75
N GLU A 40 0.88 9.88 3.71
CA GLU A 40 1.25 11.15 4.32
C GLU A 40 1.74 12.17 3.28
N GLN A 41 2.55 11.71 2.31
CA GLN A 41 3.05 12.56 1.22
C GLN A 41 1.94 13.16 0.34
N ILE A 42 0.80 12.48 0.24
CA ILE A 42 -0.36 12.97 -0.53
C ILE A 42 -1.43 13.59 0.38
N GLY A 43 -1.12 13.83 1.66
CA GLY A 43 -2.03 14.45 2.62
C GLY A 43 -3.14 13.54 3.12
N LEU A 44 -3.01 12.22 2.93
CA LEU A 44 -3.90 11.22 3.51
C LEU A 44 -3.24 10.62 4.75
N GLN A 45 -4.03 10.26 5.76
CA GLN A 45 -3.54 9.56 6.94
C GLN A 45 -4.20 8.20 7.03
N GLY A 46 -3.42 7.18 7.38
CA GLY A 46 -3.99 5.92 7.85
C GLY A 46 -4.80 6.20 9.13
N ASN A 47 -5.98 5.60 9.25
CA ASN A 47 -6.78 5.74 10.45
C ASN A 47 -6.24 4.77 11.52
N ASP A 48 -5.73 5.30 12.64
CA ASP A 48 -5.25 4.47 13.76
C ASP A 48 -6.36 3.60 14.38
N LYS A 49 -7.63 3.97 14.20
CA LYS A 49 -8.77 3.23 14.76
C LYS A 49 -9.20 2.05 13.89
N ASP A 50 -9.02 2.16 12.58
CA ASP A 50 -9.42 1.16 11.58
C ASP A 50 -8.29 1.05 10.53
N PRO A 51 -7.24 0.28 10.84
CA PRO A 51 -6.10 0.14 9.94
C PRO A 51 -6.54 -0.61 8.67
N TYR A 52 -6.12 -0.11 7.51
CA TYR A 52 -6.31 -0.79 6.23
C TYR A 52 -5.59 -2.15 6.18
N THR A 53 -6.04 -3.04 5.31
CA THR A 53 -5.55 -4.41 5.15
C THR A 53 -4.63 -4.51 3.94
N LEU A 54 -3.41 -5.02 4.18
CA LEU A 54 -2.48 -5.41 3.12
C LEU A 54 -2.55 -6.92 2.86
N LEU A 55 -2.71 -7.30 1.59
CA LEU A 55 -2.63 -8.69 1.14
C LEU A 55 -1.36 -8.94 0.33
N GLU A 56 -0.63 -10.00 0.67
CA GLU A 56 0.52 -10.47 -0.14
C GLU A 56 0.03 -11.13 -1.43
N VAL A 57 0.63 -10.75 -2.57
CA VAL A 57 0.36 -11.34 -3.88
C VAL A 57 1.41 -12.42 -4.18
N HIS A 58 1.04 -13.69 -3.98
CA HIS A 58 1.98 -14.81 -4.01
C HIS A 58 2.53 -15.19 -5.40
N ASP A 59 1.88 -14.79 -6.50
CA ASP A 59 2.31 -15.12 -7.87
C ASP A 59 3.01 -13.96 -8.61
N CYS A 60 3.34 -12.88 -7.91
CA CYS A 60 3.94 -11.72 -8.56
C CYS A 60 5.45 -11.91 -8.80
N LYS A 61 5.85 -12.06 -10.07
CA LYS A 61 7.27 -12.14 -10.49
C LYS A 61 7.91 -10.74 -10.65
N ILE A 62 7.67 -9.83 -9.72
CA ILE A 62 8.33 -8.52 -9.74
C ILE A 62 9.79 -8.69 -9.31
N LYS A 63 10.72 -8.42 -10.22
CA LYS A 63 12.16 -8.35 -9.94
C LYS A 63 12.56 -6.90 -9.72
N THR A 64 12.31 -6.38 -8.52
CA THR A 64 12.91 -5.11 -8.09
C THR A 64 13.66 -5.31 -6.78
N LYS A 65 14.77 -4.58 -6.64
CA LYS A 65 15.59 -4.57 -5.42
C LYS A 65 15.20 -3.41 -4.48
N THR A 66 14.31 -2.53 -4.93
CA THR A 66 13.96 -1.30 -4.22
C THR A 66 12.53 -1.39 -3.73
N PRO A 67 12.33 -1.48 -2.41
CA PRO A 67 11.02 -1.34 -1.80
C PRO A 67 10.39 0.00 -2.17
N ARG A 68 9.11 0.01 -2.52
CA ARG A 68 8.36 1.23 -2.83
C ARG A 68 6.86 0.96 -2.78
N ALA A 69 6.07 1.96 -2.40
CA ALA A 69 4.64 1.99 -2.66
C ALA A 69 4.35 2.72 -3.98
N ILE A 70 3.36 2.25 -4.72
CA ILE A 70 2.82 2.85 -5.94
C ILE A 70 1.33 3.02 -5.71
N ILE A 71 0.89 4.27 -5.61
CA ILE A 71 -0.52 4.63 -5.57
C ILE A 71 -0.97 4.78 -7.03
N LEU A 72 -1.85 3.89 -7.49
CA LEU A 72 -2.34 3.87 -8.87
C LEU A 72 -3.45 4.90 -9.11
N ASN A 73 -4.22 5.22 -8.08
CA ASN A 73 -5.25 6.25 -8.04
C ASN A 73 -5.36 6.71 -6.59
N ASN A 74 -5.51 8.02 -6.35
CA ASN A 74 -5.59 8.61 -5.01
C ASN A 74 -7.00 9.10 -4.65
N GLY A 75 -7.99 8.88 -5.51
CA GLY A 75 -9.38 9.25 -5.26
C GLY A 75 -9.67 10.74 -5.10
N ASN A 76 -8.72 11.61 -5.48
CA ASN A 76 -8.90 13.05 -5.45
C ASN A 76 -9.53 13.49 -6.79
N TYR A 77 -10.87 13.61 -6.81
CA TYR A 77 -11.66 14.12 -7.95
C TYR A 77 -12.08 15.57 -7.71
#